data_AF-A0A2A4V9K9-F1
#
_entry.id   AF-A0A2A4V9K9-F1
#
_cell.length_a   1.000
_cell.length_b   1.000
_cell.length_c   1.000
_cell.angle_alpha   90.00
_cell.angle_beta   90.00
_cell.angle_gamma   90.00
#
_symmetry.space_group_name_H-M   'P 1'
#
loop_
_entity.id
_entity.type
_entity.pdbx_description
1 polymer ?
#
loop_
_entity_poly.entity_id
_entity_poly.type
_entity_poly.pdbx_seq_one_letter_code
_entity_poly.pdbx_strand_id
1 'polypeptide(L)'
;MCQGNPLLFGGSLSTNTFLQTAMQKNVLGMLCFTSNKDAVRTLKSLSKAPCLHVPMESLGDSEAFCELWSGLGSLQQETVGAIHYQYDDDVLFGVMHLSESNFQAATDKTPLQQATTSAYHQIFTLIERLKYPHIFRFWNYIPNINTTSYELERYRQFNLGRQEAFLAFKRDVVGNVPAACALGFKAPEQAGLSIAFMAGRVEPTAIENPRQISAYQYPEEYGPVSPTFSRASLIKLKQSELLLISGTA
;
A
#
# COMPACT_ATOMS: atom_id res chain seq x y z
N MET A 1 18.66 32.27 9.04
CA MET A 1 18.52 31.47 7.81
C MET A 1 17.93 30.12 8.20
N CYS A 2 16.60 30.02 8.25
CA CYS A 2 15.92 28.74 8.46
C CYS A 2 15.83 28.04 7.10
N GLN A 3 16.77 27.14 6.82
CA GLN A 3 16.59 26.19 5.74
C GLN A 3 15.38 25.31 6.13
N GLY A 4 14.35 25.30 5.30
CA GLY A 4 13.14 24.51 5.54
C GLY A 4 13.51 23.04 5.67
N ASN A 5 13.27 22.47 6.85
CA ASN A 5 13.47 21.04 7.08
C ASN A 5 12.60 20.25 6.08
N PRO A 6 13.16 19.26 5.36
CA PRO A 6 12.33 18.33 4.64
C PRO A 6 11.48 17.58 5.69
N LEU A 7 10.16 17.53 5.47
CA LEU A 7 9.22 16.71 6.23
C LEU A 7 8.80 15.55 5.32
N LEU A 8 8.58 14.37 5.90
CA LEU A 8 7.83 13.31 5.23
C LEU A 8 6.41 13.83 4.99
N PHE A 9 6.14 14.23 3.75
CA PHE A 9 4.87 14.80 3.33
C PHE A 9 4.30 14.01 2.17
N GLY A 10 3.06 13.54 2.35
CA GLY A 10 2.19 13.00 1.31
C GLY A 10 1.39 14.14 0.68
N GLY A 11 1.50 14.34 -0.63
CA GLY A 11 0.73 15.36 -1.34
C GLY A 11 0.27 14.86 -2.70
N SER A 12 -0.86 15.39 -3.17
CA SER A 12 -1.33 15.06 -4.51
C SER A 12 -1.12 16.18 -5.51
N LEU A 13 -0.66 15.82 -6.70
CA LEU A 13 -0.33 16.77 -7.76
C LEU A 13 -0.86 16.27 -9.12
N SER A 14 -1.13 17.22 -10.02
CA SER A 14 -1.25 16.93 -11.46
C SER A 14 0.10 16.48 -12.03
N THR A 15 0.10 15.80 -13.17
CA THR A 15 1.32 15.25 -13.78
C THR A 15 2.42 16.29 -14.01
N ASN A 16 2.09 17.49 -14.50
CA ASN A 16 3.10 18.53 -14.79
C ASN A 16 3.72 19.13 -13.52
N THR A 17 2.89 19.46 -12.52
CA THR A 17 3.37 19.96 -11.21
C THR A 17 4.12 18.87 -10.45
N PHE A 18 3.69 17.63 -10.62
CA PHE A 18 4.38 16.45 -10.13
C PHE A 18 5.80 16.36 -10.70
N LEU A 19 5.98 16.48 -12.02
CA LEU A 19 7.29 16.30 -12.66
C LEU A 19 8.31 17.31 -12.16
N GLN A 20 7.90 18.56 -12.01
CA GLN A 20 8.75 19.61 -11.43
C GLN A 20 9.10 19.31 -9.97
N THR A 21 8.13 18.81 -9.19
CA THR A 21 8.34 18.51 -7.76
C THR A 21 9.22 17.28 -7.56
N ALA A 22 9.01 16.21 -8.33
CA ALA A 22 9.77 14.97 -8.23
C ALA A 22 11.25 15.15 -8.61
N MET A 23 11.55 16.06 -9.54
CA MET A 23 12.93 16.44 -9.87
C MET A 23 13.62 17.28 -8.78
N GLN A 24 12.85 17.95 -7.92
CA GLN A 24 13.36 18.85 -6.88
C GLN A 24 13.40 18.23 -5.48
N LYS A 25 12.66 17.14 -5.26
CA LYS A 25 12.53 16.49 -3.94
C LYS A 25 13.18 15.12 -3.91
N ASN A 26 13.62 14.74 -2.72
CA ASN A 26 14.13 13.42 -2.41
C ASN A 26 12.95 12.42 -2.29
N VAL A 27 12.43 11.94 -3.42
CA VAL A 27 11.23 11.11 -3.48
C VAL A 27 11.51 9.70 -2.95
N LEU A 28 10.80 9.31 -1.89
CA LEU A 28 10.81 7.98 -1.28
C LEU A 28 9.90 7.00 -2.03
N GLY A 29 8.79 7.48 -2.60
CA GLY A 29 7.86 6.62 -3.31
C GLY A 29 6.62 7.34 -3.82
N MET A 30 5.86 6.65 -4.67
CA MET A 30 4.76 7.26 -5.42
C MET A 30 3.60 6.29 -5.66
N LEU A 31 2.39 6.83 -5.63
CA LEU A 31 1.18 6.19 -6.17
C LEU A 31 0.64 7.04 -7.32
N CYS A 32 0.50 6.45 -8.50
CA CYS A 32 0.01 7.13 -9.70
C CYS A 32 -1.33 6.53 -10.12
N PHE A 33 -2.36 7.37 -10.14
CA PHE A 33 -3.73 7.04 -10.50
C PHE A 33 -4.03 7.62 -11.87
N THR A 34 -4.09 6.76 -12.88
CA THR A 34 -4.39 7.15 -14.27
C THR A 34 -4.72 5.94 -15.13
N SER A 35 -5.65 6.08 -16.06
CA SER A 35 -5.86 5.08 -17.12
C SER A 35 -4.84 5.22 -18.27
N ASN A 36 -4.10 6.34 -18.36
CA ASN A 36 -3.12 6.61 -19.41
C ASN A 36 -1.78 5.92 -19.11
N LYS A 37 -1.50 4.81 -19.81
CA LYS A 37 -0.25 4.06 -19.64
C LYS A 37 1.01 4.83 -20.05
N ASP A 38 0.91 5.79 -20.97
CA ASP A 38 2.07 6.57 -21.43
C ASP A 38 2.46 7.65 -20.42
N ALA A 39 1.50 8.20 -19.68
CA ALA A 39 1.78 9.06 -18.53
C ALA A 39 2.61 8.32 -17.48
N VAL A 40 2.26 7.06 -17.18
CA VAL A 40 3.00 6.21 -16.22
C VAL A 40 4.41 5.90 -16.71
N ARG A 41 4.59 5.60 -17.99
CA ARG A 41 5.92 5.35 -18.59
C ARG A 41 6.81 6.58 -18.46
N THR A 42 6.27 7.75 -18.76
CA THR A 42 6.97 9.04 -18.61
C THR A 42 7.35 9.29 -17.15
N LEU A 43 6.47 9.03 -16.19
CA LEU A 43 6.77 9.19 -14.77
C LEU A 43 7.90 8.26 -14.32
N LYS A 44 7.87 6.99 -14.75
CA LYS A 44 8.90 5.99 -14.43
C LYS A 44 10.25 6.26 -15.10
N SER A 45 10.29 7.00 -16.21
CA SER A 45 11.55 7.38 -16.85
C SER A 45 12.22 8.58 -16.18
N LEU A 46 11.45 9.41 -15.47
CA LEU A 46 11.91 10.66 -14.87
C LEU A 46 12.29 10.52 -13.39
N SER A 47 11.84 9.47 -12.71
CA SER A 47 12.24 9.13 -11.35
C SER A 47 12.53 7.64 -11.24
N LYS A 48 13.59 7.30 -10.50
CA LYS A 48 13.88 5.91 -10.15
C LYS A 48 13.10 5.42 -8.93
N ALA A 49 12.34 6.31 -8.28
CA ALA A 49 11.59 5.97 -7.09
C ALA A 49 10.51 4.91 -7.36
N PRO A 50 10.21 4.04 -6.39
CA PRO A 50 9.10 3.09 -6.47
C PRO A 50 7.79 3.81 -6.83
N CYS A 51 7.17 3.39 -7.92
CA CYS A 51 5.94 3.98 -8.42
C CYS A 51 4.89 2.88 -8.67
N LEU A 52 3.86 2.86 -7.83
CA LEU A 52 2.70 2.01 -8.04
C LEU A 52 1.77 2.68 -9.03
N HIS A 53 1.43 1.98 -10.11
CA HIS A 53 0.39 2.43 -11.04
C HIS A 53 -0.93 1.75 -10.69
N VAL A 54 -1.98 2.57 -10.53
CA VAL A 54 -3.35 2.13 -10.36
C VAL A 54 -4.17 2.64 -11.55
N PRO A 55 -4.76 1.76 -12.38
CA PRO A 55 -5.48 2.16 -13.58
C PRO A 55 -6.88 2.67 -13.23
N MET A 56 -6.94 3.81 -12.56
CA MET A 56 -8.18 4.51 -12.22
C MET A 56 -8.35 5.73 -13.12
N GLU A 57 -9.59 5.97 -13.54
CA GLU A 57 -9.97 7.18 -14.24
C GLU A 57 -10.07 8.35 -13.25
N SER A 58 -9.51 9.50 -13.64
CA SER A 58 -9.70 10.75 -12.92
C SER A 58 -11.08 11.30 -13.24
N LEU A 59 -11.82 11.77 -12.22
CA LEU A 59 -13.12 12.41 -12.40
C LEU A 59 -13.01 13.90 -12.82
N GLY A 60 -11.80 14.46 -12.84
CA GLY A 60 -11.55 15.84 -13.26
C GLY A 60 -10.70 15.94 -14.53
N ASP A 61 -10.43 17.17 -14.97
CA ASP A 61 -9.71 17.47 -16.22
C ASP A 61 -8.23 17.03 -16.23
N SER A 62 -7.71 16.53 -15.12
CA SER A 62 -6.35 16.01 -15.01
C SER A 62 -6.26 14.57 -15.52
N GLU A 63 -5.34 14.30 -16.45
CA GLU A 63 -5.11 12.95 -16.99
C GLU A 63 -4.52 11.97 -15.97
N ALA A 64 -3.88 12.47 -14.93
CA ALA A 64 -3.30 11.65 -13.86
C ALA A 64 -3.25 12.42 -12.54
N PHE A 65 -3.35 11.67 -11.46
CA PHE A 65 -3.15 12.14 -10.09
C PHE A 65 -2.05 11.32 -9.45
N CYS A 66 -1.10 11.98 -8.79
CA CYS A 66 0.01 11.29 -8.14
C CYS A 66 0.11 11.69 -6.68
N GLU A 67 0.10 10.69 -5.79
CA GLU A 67 0.49 10.84 -4.39
C GLU A 67 2.01 10.62 -4.27
N LEU A 68 2.70 11.63 -3.73
CA LEU A 68 4.15 11.64 -3.55
C LEU A 68 4.54 11.53 -2.09
N TRP A 69 5.49 10.65 -1.78
CA TRP A 69 6.14 10.56 -0.47
C TRP A 69 7.61 10.97 -0.60
N SER A 70 8.06 11.89 0.25
CA SER A 70 9.46 12.39 0.27
C SER A 70 10.19 11.89 1.51
N GLY A 71 11.42 11.39 1.36
CA GLY A 71 12.26 10.89 2.46
C GLY A 71 13.24 11.92 3.00
N LEU A 72 13.81 11.64 4.18
CA LEU A 72 14.67 12.55 4.95
C LEU A 72 16.09 12.00 5.02
N GLY A 73 16.80 11.92 3.89
CA GLY A 73 18.19 11.46 3.90
C GLY A 73 18.66 10.90 2.56
N SER A 74 19.81 10.23 2.58
CA SER A 74 20.31 9.52 1.42
C SER A 74 19.45 8.28 1.17
N LEU A 75 18.70 8.28 0.08
CA LEU A 75 17.83 7.17 -0.25
C LEU A 75 18.59 6.06 -0.97
N GLN A 76 18.34 4.83 -0.54
CA GLN A 76 18.78 3.61 -1.23
C GLN A 76 17.60 2.99 -1.93
N GLN A 77 17.81 2.54 -3.16
CA GLN A 77 16.76 1.98 -4.01
C GLN A 77 17.18 0.59 -4.49
N GLU A 78 16.27 -0.37 -4.36
CA GLU A 78 16.50 -1.75 -4.72
C GLU A 78 15.22 -2.41 -5.22
N THR A 79 15.38 -3.60 -5.79
CA THR A 79 14.26 -4.49 -6.16
C THR A 79 14.57 -5.89 -5.65
N VAL A 80 13.59 -6.55 -5.03
CA VAL A 80 13.64 -7.98 -4.73
C VAL A 80 12.36 -8.65 -5.16
N GLY A 81 12.47 -9.69 -6.00
CA GLY A 81 11.30 -10.35 -6.57
C GLY A 81 10.39 -9.33 -7.27
N ALA A 82 9.13 -9.26 -6.85
CA ALA A 82 8.16 -8.29 -7.38
C ALA A 82 8.13 -6.94 -6.62
N ILE A 83 8.95 -6.77 -5.56
CA ILE A 83 8.96 -5.55 -4.75
C ILE A 83 10.00 -4.58 -5.26
N HIS A 84 9.54 -3.39 -5.63
CA HIS A 84 10.39 -2.24 -5.92
C HIS A 84 10.32 -1.34 -4.70
N TYR A 85 11.45 -1.02 -4.08
CA TYR A 85 11.44 -0.29 -2.81
C TYR A 85 12.58 0.70 -2.69
N GLN A 86 12.39 1.65 -1.80
CA GLN A 86 13.35 2.69 -1.49
C GLN A 86 13.24 3.05 0.00
N TYR A 87 14.36 3.38 0.61
CA TYR A 87 14.44 3.60 2.05
C TYR A 87 15.54 4.59 2.42
N ASP A 88 15.35 5.27 3.54
CA ASP A 88 16.39 5.96 4.30
C ASP A 88 16.62 5.23 5.65
N ASP A 89 17.33 5.84 6.58
CA ASP A 89 17.62 5.25 7.88
C ASP A 89 16.36 4.96 8.71
N ASP A 90 15.28 5.71 8.51
CA ASP A 90 14.09 5.70 9.37
C ASP A 90 12.87 5.03 8.70
N VAL A 91 12.70 5.19 7.39
CA VAL A 91 11.49 4.78 6.65
C VAL A 91 11.82 4.00 5.39
N LEU A 92 11.07 2.92 5.17
CA LEU A 92 11.02 2.10 3.97
C LEU A 92 9.67 2.29 3.28
N PHE A 93 9.69 2.55 1.98
CA PHE A 93 8.52 2.51 1.11
C PHE A 93 8.72 1.47 0.01
N GLY A 94 7.69 0.67 -0.24
CA GLY A 94 7.73 -0.32 -1.31
C GLY A 94 6.43 -0.43 -2.06
N VAL A 95 6.55 -0.85 -3.31
CA VAL A 95 5.42 -1.15 -4.19
C VAL A 95 5.60 -2.54 -4.79
N MET A 96 4.48 -3.22 -4.99
CA MET A 96 4.42 -4.53 -5.62
C MET A 96 3.19 -4.59 -6.53
N HIS A 97 3.36 -5.25 -7.67
CA HIS A 97 2.25 -5.72 -8.48
C HIS A 97 2.43 -7.22 -8.72
N LEU A 98 1.38 -8.01 -8.48
CA LEU A 98 1.42 -9.45 -8.64
C LEU A 98 0.23 -9.93 -9.48
N SER A 99 0.51 -10.57 -10.60
CA SER A 99 -0.52 -11.12 -11.48
C SER A 99 -1.21 -12.31 -10.83
N GLU A 100 -2.55 -12.31 -10.82
CA GLU A 100 -3.35 -13.46 -10.36
C GLU A 100 -3.13 -14.68 -11.28
N SER A 101 -2.76 -14.47 -12.55
CA SER A 101 -2.46 -15.55 -13.50
C SER A 101 -1.29 -16.44 -13.09
N ASN A 102 -0.47 -16.00 -12.14
CA ASN A 102 0.64 -16.79 -11.60
C ASN A 102 0.16 -17.87 -10.61
N PHE A 103 -1.13 -17.88 -10.26
CA PHE A 103 -1.71 -18.77 -9.27
C PHE A 103 -2.86 -19.57 -9.89
N GLN A 104 -2.84 -20.88 -9.68
CA GLN A 104 -3.93 -21.76 -10.09
C GLN A 104 -4.91 -21.92 -8.92
N ALA A 105 -6.20 -21.92 -9.22
CA ALA A 105 -7.21 -22.20 -8.20
C ALA A 105 -6.96 -23.59 -7.58
N ALA A 106 -6.94 -23.64 -6.25
CA ALA A 106 -6.88 -24.88 -5.49
C ALA A 106 -8.27 -25.18 -4.87
N THR A 107 -8.44 -26.37 -4.31
CA THR A 107 -9.71 -26.79 -3.69
C THR A 107 -10.20 -25.84 -2.59
N ASP A 108 -9.26 -25.21 -1.87
CA ASP A 108 -9.52 -24.37 -0.69
C ASP A 108 -9.04 -22.92 -0.84
N LYS A 109 -8.36 -22.57 -1.95
CA LYS A 109 -7.77 -21.24 -2.14
C LYS A 109 -7.95 -20.71 -3.55
N THR A 110 -8.51 -19.51 -3.64
CA THR A 110 -8.65 -18.80 -4.91
C THR A 110 -7.30 -18.23 -5.36
N PRO A 111 -7.12 -17.92 -6.66
CA PRO A 111 -5.92 -17.22 -7.14
C PRO A 111 -5.65 -15.89 -6.44
N LEU A 112 -6.69 -15.10 -6.15
CA LEU A 112 -6.55 -13.83 -5.44
C LEU A 112 -6.09 -14.03 -3.99
N GLN A 113 -6.62 -15.03 -3.29
CA GLN A 113 -6.17 -15.38 -1.95
C GLN A 113 -4.69 -15.73 -1.96
N GLN A 114 -4.26 -16.62 -2.87
CA GLN A 114 -2.86 -17.04 -2.98
C GLN A 114 -1.91 -15.89 -3.38
N ALA A 115 -2.33 -15.04 -4.33
CA ALA A 115 -1.58 -13.85 -4.72
C ALA A 115 -1.41 -12.90 -3.53
N THR A 116 -2.47 -12.71 -2.73
CA THR A 116 -2.43 -11.87 -1.53
C THR A 116 -1.49 -12.46 -0.49
N THR A 117 -1.61 -13.75 -0.16
CA THR A 117 -0.73 -14.43 0.80
C THR A 117 0.74 -14.31 0.37
N SER A 118 1.04 -14.60 -0.90
CA SER A 118 2.39 -14.51 -1.46
C SER A 118 2.96 -13.08 -1.41
N ALA A 119 2.14 -12.08 -1.77
CA ALA A 119 2.55 -10.69 -1.73
C ALA A 119 2.92 -10.24 -0.31
N TYR A 120 2.06 -10.50 0.66
CA TYR A 120 2.32 -10.14 2.06
C TYR A 120 3.50 -10.93 2.65
N HIS A 121 3.68 -12.21 2.30
CA HIS A 121 4.87 -12.98 2.70
C HIS A 121 6.17 -12.34 2.21
N GLN A 122 6.22 -11.94 0.94
CA GLN A 122 7.39 -11.27 0.37
C GLN A 122 7.65 -9.93 1.06
N ILE A 123 6.59 -9.15 1.34
CA ILE A 123 6.70 -7.85 2.02
C ILE A 123 7.22 -8.02 3.45
N PHE A 124 6.67 -8.94 4.23
CA PHE A 124 7.13 -9.17 5.61
C PHE A 124 8.56 -9.72 5.66
N THR A 125 8.91 -10.64 4.76
CA THR A 125 10.28 -11.13 4.60
C THR A 125 11.26 -9.99 4.33
N LEU A 126 10.92 -9.08 3.41
CA LEU A 126 11.72 -7.91 3.08
C LEU A 126 11.91 -7.00 4.31
N ILE A 127 10.82 -6.68 5.00
CA ILE A 127 10.84 -5.80 6.17
C ILE A 127 11.68 -6.36 7.30
N GLU A 128 11.61 -7.67 7.56
CA GLU A 128 12.45 -8.33 8.57
C GLU A 128 13.91 -8.33 8.16
N ARG A 129 14.21 -8.63 6.89
CA ARG A 129 15.57 -8.59 6.35
C ARG A 129 16.21 -7.20 6.49
N LEU A 130 15.47 -6.14 6.14
CA LEU A 130 15.96 -4.76 6.22
C LEU A 130 15.84 -4.15 7.63
N LYS A 131 15.22 -4.87 8.56
CA LYS A 131 14.99 -4.45 9.95
C LYS A 131 14.12 -3.20 10.06
N TYR A 132 13.04 -3.07 9.29
CA TYR A 132 12.03 -2.00 9.44
C TYR A 132 10.75 -2.59 10.06
N PRO A 133 10.83 -3.17 11.28
CA PRO A 133 9.85 -4.15 11.75
C PRO A 133 8.43 -3.61 11.88
N HIS A 134 8.24 -2.30 11.93
CA HIS A 134 6.93 -1.71 12.18
C HIS A 134 6.27 -1.23 10.89
N ILE A 135 5.13 -1.83 10.54
CA ILE A 135 4.33 -1.36 9.41
C ILE A 135 3.59 -0.09 9.80
N PHE A 136 3.72 0.96 8.99
CA PHE A 136 2.97 2.20 9.16
C PHE A 136 1.67 2.17 8.39
N ARG A 137 1.72 1.72 7.13
CA ARG A 137 0.56 1.76 6.25
C ARG A 137 0.62 0.77 5.10
N PHE A 138 -0.55 0.25 4.72
CA PHE A 138 -0.78 -0.46 3.46
C PHE A 138 -1.76 0.29 2.57
N TRP A 139 -1.52 0.27 1.26
CA TRP A 139 -2.51 0.63 0.23
C TRP A 139 -2.73 -0.60 -0.64
N ASN A 140 -3.97 -1.09 -0.69
CA ASN A 140 -4.32 -2.28 -1.47
C ASN A 140 -5.30 -1.90 -2.58
N TYR A 141 -4.96 -2.23 -3.82
CA TYR A 141 -5.80 -1.99 -4.98
C TYR A 141 -6.14 -3.35 -5.60
N ILE A 142 -7.42 -3.70 -5.54
CA ILE A 142 -7.93 -5.02 -5.88
C ILE A 142 -8.80 -4.87 -7.13
N PRO A 143 -8.44 -5.50 -8.26
CA PRO A 143 -9.26 -5.48 -9.46
C PRO A 143 -10.65 -6.04 -9.18
N ASN A 144 -11.70 -5.33 -9.61
CA ASN A 144 -13.09 -5.77 -9.51
C ASN A 144 -13.49 -6.22 -8.08
N ILE A 145 -13.09 -5.46 -7.06
CA ILE A 145 -13.14 -5.84 -5.63
C ILE A 145 -14.49 -6.41 -5.12
N ASN A 146 -15.62 -5.93 -5.66
CA ASN A 146 -16.97 -6.35 -5.23
C ASN A 146 -17.57 -7.47 -6.08
N THR A 147 -16.87 -7.96 -7.12
CA THR A 147 -17.39 -9.09 -7.89
C THR A 147 -17.22 -10.38 -7.11
N THR A 148 -18.18 -11.28 -7.28
CA THR A 148 -18.09 -12.65 -6.78
C THR A 148 -17.32 -13.50 -7.80
N SER A 149 -16.31 -14.23 -7.32
CA SER A 149 -15.63 -15.26 -8.09
C SER A 149 -15.34 -16.44 -7.17
N TYR A 150 -15.37 -17.67 -7.68
CA TYR A 150 -15.19 -18.87 -6.83
C TYR A 150 -16.13 -18.85 -5.61
N GLU A 151 -17.41 -18.49 -5.82
CA GLU A 151 -18.46 -18.39 -4.78
C GLU A 151 -18.18 -17.43 -3.62
N LEU A 152 -17.18 -16.55 -3.72
CA LEU A 152 -16.85 -15.59 -2.67
C LEU A 152 -16.58 -14.20 -3.26
N GLU A 153 -17.04 -13.15 -2.57
CA GLU A 153 -16.67 -11.77 -2.94
C GLU A 153 -15.14 -11.61 -2.91
N ARG A 154 -14.58 -10.96 -3.92
CA ARG A 154 -13.12 -10.78 -4.05
C ARG A 154 -12.48 -10.05 -2.88
N TYR A 155 -13.17 -9.07 -2.28
CA TYR A 155 -12.69 -8.44 -1.04
C TYR A 155 -12.48 -9.44 0.11
N ARG A 156 -13.40 -10.40 0.24
CA ARG A 156 -13.33 -11.46 1.27
C ARG A 156 -12.19 -12.45 0.98
N GLN A 157 -11.99 -12.80 -0.29
CA GLN A 157 -10.83 -13.60 -0.73
C GLN A 157 -9.49 -12.91 -0.40
N PHE A 158 -9.40 -11.60 -0.64
CA PHE A 158 -8.23 -10.80 -0.27
C PHE A 158 -8.00 -10.81 1.26
N ASN A 159 -9.06 -10.64 2.06
CA ASN A 159 -8.93 -10.66 3.52
C ASN A 159 -8.45 -12.02 4.04
N LEU A 160 -8.90 -13.13 3.45
CA LEU A 160 -8.39 -14.48 3.77
C LEU A 160 -6.87 -14.56 3.56
N GLY A 161 -6.39 -14.17 2.38
CA GLY A 161 -4.95 -14.26 2.08
C GLY A 161 -4.11 -13.31 2.92
N ARG A 162 -4.63 -12.11 3.21
CA ARG A 162 -3.98 -11.16 4.11
C ARG A 162 -3.87 -11.71 5.52
N GLN A 163 -4.95 -12.24 6.10
CA GLN A 163 -4.91 -12.77 7.46
C GLN A 163 -3.97 -13.97 7.56
N GLU A 164 -3.99 -14.88 6.58
CA GLU A 164 -3.05 -16.01 6.49
C GLU A 164 -1.60 -15.54 6.59
N ALA A 165 -1.23 -14.51 5.83
CA ALA A 165 0.12 -13.96 5.84
C ALA A 165 0.51 -13.28 7.16
N PHE A 166 -0.41 -12.52 7.76
CA PHE A 166 -0.16 -11.89 9.08
C PHE A 166 0.10 -12.96 10.15
N LEU A 167 -0.72 -14.01 10.19
CA LEU A 167 -0.57 -15.12 11.13
C LEU A 167 0.73 -15.90 10.90
N ALA A 168 1.09 -16.18 9.64
CA ALA A 168 2.32 -16.88 9.28
C ALA A 168 3.59 -16.16 9.78
N PHE A 169 3.58 -14.82 9.78
CA PHE A 169 4.68 -13.98 10.26
C PHE A 169 4.51 -13.54 11.73
N LYS A 170 3.57 -14.14 12.47
CA LYS A 170 3.26 -13.80 13.88
C LYS A 170 3.02 -12.30 14.10
N ARG A 171 2.43 -11.65 13.10
CA ARG A 171 2.02 -10.25 13.16
C ARG A 171 0.66 -10.16 13.85
N ASP A 172 0.43 -9.09 14.58
CA ASP A 172 -0.86 -8.84 15.21
C ASP A 172 -1.97 -8.73 14.16
N VAL A 173 -3.08 -9.43 14.42
CA VAL A 173 -4.32 -9.33 13.62
C VAL A 173 -5.41 -8.53 14.33
N VAL A 174 -5.16 -8.14 15.58
CA VAL A 174 -6.04 -7.38 16.49
C VAL A 174 -5.16 -6.39 17.27
N GLY A 175 -5.70 -5.23 17.64
CA GLY A 175 -4.97 -4.26 18.47
C GLY A 175 -4.10 -3.31 17.62
N ASN A 176 -2.78 -3.38 17.78
CA ASN A 176 -1.83 -2.44 17.15
C ASN A 176 -1.54 -2.76 15.67
N VAL A 177 -2.60 -2.94 14.89
CA VAL A 177 -2.55 -3.21 13.44
C VAL A 177 -2.32 -1.92 12.65
N PRO A 178 -1.73 -1.98 11.43
CA PRO A 178 -1.40 -0.77 10.69
C PRO A 178 -2.63 -0.08 10.09
N ALA A 179 -2.49 1.21 9.78
CA ALA A 179 -3.43 1.92 8.93
C ALA A 179 -3.46 1.28 7.54
N ALA A 180 -4.62 1.26 6.88
CA ALA A 180 -4.73 0.72 5.54
C ALA A 180 -5.88 1.29 4.72
N CYS A 181 -5.83 1.06 3.41
CA CYS A 181 -7.00 1.07 2.56
C CYS A 181 -7.04 -0.18 1.67
N ALA A 182 -8.25 -0.53 1.24
CA ALA A 182 -8.50 -1.53 0.21
C ALA A 182 -9.54 -0.95 -0.76
N LEU A 183 -9.15 -0.71 -2.01
CA LEU A 183 -9.97 -0.03 -3.00
C LEU A 183 -10.08 -0.85 -4.28
N GLY A 184 -11.27 -0.85 -4.86
CA GLY A 184 -11.54 -1.49 -6.14
C GLY A 184 -11.26 -0.58 -7.31
N PHE A 185 -10.85 -1.17 -8.43
CA PHE A 185 -10.88 -0.52 -9.74
C PHE A 185 -11.40 -1.50 -10.79
N LYS A 186 -12.01 -0.97 -11.86
CA LYS A 186 -12.45 -1.79 -12.98
C LYS A 186 -11.23 -2.26 -13.77
N ALA A 187 -11.17 -3.55 -14.05
CA ALA A 187 -10.11 -4.11 -14.87
C ALA A 187 -10.62 -5.30 -15.68
N PRO A 188 -9.91 -5.69 -16.76
CA PRO A 188 -10.10 -6.99 -17.38
C PRO A 188 -9.97 -8.12 -16.36
N GLU A 189 -10.55 -9.28 -16.66
CA GLU A 189 -10.33 -10.48 -15.86
C GLU A 189 -8.83 -10.78 -15.72
N GLN A 190 -8.43 -11.32 -14.56
CA GLN A 190 -7.04 -11.70 -14.25
C GLN A 190 -6.05 -10.52 -14.15
N ALA A 191 -6.51 -9.28 -14.00
CA ALA A 191 -5.65 -8.18 -13.58
C ALA A 191 -4.96 -8.48 -12.24
N GLY A 192 -3.77 -7.93 -12.02
CA GLY A 192 -2.99 -8.21 -10.82
C GLY A 192 -3.37 -7.37 -9.60
N LEU A 193 -3.07 -7.91 -8.43
CA LEU A 193 -3.13 -7.23 -7.14
C LEU A 193 -1.99 -6.20 -7.06
N SER A 194 -2.34 -4.96 -6.70
CA SER A 194 -1.39 -3.86 -6.54
C SER A 194 -1.32 -3.43 -5.08
N ILE A 195 -0.13 -3.47 -4.47
CA ILE A 195 0.09 -3.11 -3.07
C ILE A 195 1.21 -2.07 -2.99
N ALA A 196 0.99 -1.03 -2.20
CA ALA A 196 2.08 -0.24 -1.64
C ALA A 196 2.10 -0.38 -0.12
N PHE A 197 3.27 -0.20 0.47
CA PHE A 197 3.43 -0.24 1.92
C PHE A 197 4.50 0.75 2.38
N MET A 198 4.36 1.17 3.63
CA MET A 198 5.34 1.96 4.36
C MET A 198 5.63 1.29 5.68
N ALA A 199 6.92 1.20 6.04
CA ALA A 199 7.39 0.63 7.29
C ALA A 199 8.54 1.45 7.87
N GLY A 200 8.81 1.28 9.16
CA GLY A 200 9.85 2.03 9.87
C GLY A 200 10.43 1.31 11.06
N ARG A 201 11.36 1.99 11.73
CA ARG A 201 12.04 1.50 12.94
C ARG A 201 11.40 1.95 14.25
N VAL A 202 10.48 2.90 14.19
CA VAL A 202 9.70 3.39 15.34
C VAL A 202 8.36 2.69 15.37
N GLU A 203 7.91 2.23 16.52
CA GLU A 203 6.60 1.61 16.65
C GLU A 203 5.47 2.64 16.45
N PRO A 204 4.50 2.41 15.54
CA PRO A 204 3.33 3.26 15.39
C PRO A 204 2.34 3.00 16.53
N THR A 205 1.53 4.01 16.83
CA THR A 205 0.33 3.84 17.66
C THR A 205 -0.90 3.75 16.77
N ALA A 206 -1.56 2.59 16.77
CA ALA A 206 -2.86 2.42 16.15
C ALA A 206 -3.93 3.27 16.86
N ILE A 207 -4.79 3.91 16.08
CA ILE A 207 -5.90 4.73 16.54
C ILE A 207 -7.19 4.16 15.97
N GLU A 208 -8.16 3.91 16.84
CA GLU A 208 -9.52 3.48 16.49
C GLU A 208 -10.52 4.63 16.56
N ASN A 209 -11.65 4.49 15.87
CA ASN A 209 -12.74 5.47 15.90
C ASN A 209 -13.79 5.02 16.92
N PRO A 210 -14.07 5.77 18.01
CA PRO A 210 -15.00 5.35 19.06
C PRO A 210 -16.46 5.20 18.58
N ARG A 211 -16.77 5.65 17.36
CA ARG A 211 -18.11 5.51 16.74
C ARG A 211 -18.18 4.40 15.69
N GLN A 212 -17.10 3.68 15.44
CA GLN A 212 -17.07 2.57 14.49
C GLN A 212 -16.51 1.33 15.18
N ILE A 213 -17.12 0.17 14.93
CA ILE A 213 -16.53 -1.10 15.36
C ILE A 213 -15.14 -1.23 14.71
N SER A 214 -14.16 -1.71 15.47
CA SER A 214 -12.82 -1.99 14.91
C SER A 214 -12.93 -3.02 13.80
N ALA A 215 -12.20 -2.83 12.70
CA ALA A 215 -12.36 -3.67 11.52
C ALA A 215 -12.10 -5.16 11.79
N TYR A 216 -11.13 -5.44 12.66
CA TYR A 216 -10.78 -6.80 13.10
C TYR A 216 -11.77 -7.41 14.10
N GLN A 217 -12.86 -6.70 14.43
CA GLN A 217 -13.98 -7.17 15.25
C GLN A 217 -15.29 -7.22 14.48
N TYR A 218 -15.26 -7.05 13.14
CA TYR A 218 -16.45 -7.15 12.32
C TYR A 218 -17.06 -8.57 12.39
N PRO A 219 -18.41 -8.68 12.46
CA PRO A 219 -19.10 -9.96 12.50
C PRO A 219 -18.94 -10.76 11.20
N GLU A 220 -19.19 -12.06 11.29
CA GLU A 220 -19.00 -13.04 10.20
C GLU A 220 -19.85 -12.77 8.95
N GLU A 221 -20.93 -11.98 9.06
CA GLU A 221 -21.72 -11.55 7.90
C GLU A 221 -20.89 -10.79 6.85
N TYR A 222 -19.79 -10.14 7.28
CA TYR A 222 -18.88 -9.40 6.41
C TYR A 222 -17.79 -10.27 5.77
N GLY A 223 -17.70 -11.56 6.14
CA GLY A 223 -16.79 -12.51 5.55
C GLY A 223 -16.26 -13.55 6.55
N PRO A 224 -15.61 -14.61 6.04
CA PRO A 224 -15.07 -15.68 6.86
C PRO A 224 -13.96 -15.21 7.83
N VAL A 225 -13.31 -14.09 7.51
CA VAL A 225 -12.32 -13.45 8.37
C VAL A 225 -12.52 -11.94 8.37
N SER A 226 -12.38 -11.30 9.53
CA SER A 226 -12.50 -9.85 9.67
C SER A 226 -11.28 -9.13 9.05
N PRO A 227 -11.46 -7.95 8.45
CA PRO A 227 -10.33 -7.17 7.92
C PRO A 227 -9.33 -6.74 9.00
N THR A 228 -8.03 -6.82 8.71
CA THR A 228 -6.95 -6.41 9.63
C THR A 228 -6.42 -5.02 9.27
N PHE A 229 -6.93 -3.97 9.93
CA PHE A 229 -6.39 -2.59 9.87
C PHE A 229 -6.93 -1.72 11.00
N SER A 230 -6.20 -0.64 11.34
CA SER A 230 -6.64 0.39 12.28
C SER A 230 -7.27 1.59 11.56
N ARG A 231 -8.00 2.47 12.24
CA ARG A 231 -8.56 3.69 11.61
C ARG A 231 -7.51 4.75 11.29
N ALA A 232 -6.42 4.80 12.06
CA ALA A 232 -5.22 5.54 11.72
C ALA A 232 -3.97 4.96 12.41
N SER A 233 -2.80 5.41 11.97
CA SER A 233 -1.51 5.16 12.64
C SER A 233 -0.81 6.49 12.90
N LEU A 234 -0.43 6.73 14.15
CA LEU A 234 0.42 7.85 14.54
C LEU A 234 1.86 7.37 14.67
N ILE A 235 2.77 8.05 13.98
CA ILE A 235 4.21 7.76 13.99
C ILE A 235 4.95 8.98 14.51
N LYS A 236 5.73 8.82 15.57
CA LYS A 236 6.57 9.86 16.15
C LYS A 236 8.00 9.71 15.64
N LEU A 237 8.31 10.35 14.52
CA LEU A 237 9.64 10.39 13.96
C LEU A 237 10.52 11.39 14.73
N LYS A 238 11.84 11.34 14.55
CA LYS A 238 12.78 12.18 15.30
C LYS A 238 12.50 13.69 15.19
N GLN A 239 12.01 14.14 14.03
CA GLN A 239 11.84 15.55 13.70
C GLN A 239 10.39 15.93 13.35
N SER A 240 9.47 14.97 13.37
CA SER A 240 8.09 15.19 12.94
C SER A 240 7.15 14.12 13.49
N GLU A 241 5.86 14.40 13.46
CA GLU A 241 4.82 13.40 13.67
C GLU A 241 4.07 13.20 12.35
N LEU A 242 3.75 11.95 12.05
CA LEU A 242 3.00 11.56 10.86
C LEU A 242 1.73 10.84 11.30
N LEU A 243 0.57 11.39 10.93
CA LEU A 243 -0.72 10.75 11.13
C LEU A 243 -1.22 10.20 9.79
N LEU A 244 -1.29 8.87 9.69
CA LEU A 244 -1.75 8.16 8.50
C LEU A 244 -3.18 7.67 8.70
N ILE A 245 -4.14 8.31 8.03
CA ILE A 245 -5.57 8.01 8.18
C ILE A 245 -5.99 6.95 7.16
N SER A 246 -6.61 5.87 7.62
CA SER A 246 -7.10 4.78 6.78
C SER A 246 -8.24 5.20 5.86
N GLY A 247 -8.58 4.34 4.89
CA GLY A 247 -9.83 4.51 4.13
C GLY A 247 -11.01 4.60 5.10
N THR A 248 -11.74 5.71 5.06
CA THR A 248 -12.85 5.97 5.97
C THR A 248 -14.14 6.05 5.16
N ALA A 249 -15.12 5.23 5.54
CA ALA A 249 -16.45 5.15 4.97
C ALA A 249 -17.47 5.00 6.11
#